data_AF-A0A914F4S9-F1
#
_entry.id   AF-A0A914F4S9-F1
#
_cell.length_a   1.000
_cell.length_b   1.000
_cell.length_c   1.000
_cell.angle_alpha   90.00
_cell.angle_beta   90.00
_cell.angle_gamma   90.00
#
_symmetry.space_group_name_H-M   'P 1'
#
loop_
_entity.id
_entity.type
_entity.pdbx_description
1 polymer ?
#
loop_
_entity_poly.entity_id
_entity_poly.type
_entity_poly.pdbx_seq_one_letter_code
_entity_poly.pdbx_strand_id
1 'polypeptide(L)'
;MNCYFWVAENSERCESDEIVSTDCQKACQTCGTKIPPEYDLKRVPESLYKVAFLIGKWRSEFGGKADFPTIPRFTYGEEIDIKLATNMKFPTLNYTAFAWDNSDLVELHSENGFIAGERNSSRVALNTVMSNGFNTIEEGESKDNSIRFRLRRVGRINFSRDLPVRLMFREWILLNETFLESRLLMATSTHPMMLHTQIIYKRIFP
;
A
#
# COMPACT_ATOMS: atom_id res chain seq x y z
N MET A 1 2.57 11.37 -15.77
CA MET A 1 1.55 12.32 -15.28
C MET A 1 1.05 11.82 -13.94
N ASN A 2 1.04 12.64 -12.89
CA ASN A 2 0.71 12.19 -11.54
C ASN A 2 -0.53 12.93 -10.98
N CYS A 3 -1.69 12.59 -11.54
CA CYS A 3 -2.97 13.17 -11.16
C CYS A 3 -3.23 13.10 -9.65
N TYR A 4 -2.86 11.99 -9.00
CA TYR A 4 -3.06 11.81 -7.56
C TYR A 4 -2.27 12.82 -6.74
N PHE A 5 -0.99 13.02 -7.06
CA PHE A 5 -0.16 14.02 -6.39
C PHE A 5 -0.65 15.43 -6.69
N TRP A 6 -0.96 15.76 -7.95
CA TRP A 6 -1.37 17.12 -8.33
C TRP A 6 -2.68 17.56 -7.69
N VAL A 7 -3.68 16.69 -7.65
CA VAL A 7 -4.97 16.99 -7.01
C VAL A 7 -4.84 17.06 -5.49
N ALA A 8 -4.00 16.20 -4.90
CA ALA A 8 -3.74 16.25 -3.47
C ALA A 8 -2.99 17.52 -3.07
N GLU A 9 -1.94 17.90 -3.81
CA GLU A 9 -1.12 19.09 -3.57
C GLU A 9 -1.90 20.38 -3.72
N ASN A 10 -2.70 20.51 -4.78
CA ASN A 10 -3.55 21.66 -5.02
C ASN A 10 -4.82 21.26 -5.78
N SER A 11 -5.93 21.15 -5.06
CA SER A 11 -7.22 20.77 -5.63
C SER A 11 -7.80 21.81 -6.60
N GLU A 12 -7.40 23.09 -6.50
CA GLU A 12 -7.87 24.15 -7.40
C GLU A 12 -7.40 23.93 -8.85
N ARG A 13 -6.36 23.11 -9.05
CA ARG A 13 -5.89 22.71 -10.39
C ARG A 13 -6.96 21.97 -11.17
N CYS A 14 -7.93 21.34 -10.51
CA CYS A 14 -9.06 20.70 -11.19
C CYS A 14 -9.96 21.68 -11.96
N GLU A 15 -9.88 22.98 -11.67
CA GLU A 15 -10.66 24.03 -12.34
C GLU A 15 -9.76 25.01 -13.12
N SER A 16 -8.54 25.25 -12.62
CA SER A 16 -7.64 26.28 -13.15
C SER A 16 -6.60 25.77 -14.15
N ASP A 17 -6.29 24.47 -14.15
CA ASP A 17 -5.28 23.87 -15.02
C ASP A 17 -5.96 22.98 -16.07
N GLU A 18 -5.78 23.33 -17.35
CA GLU A 18 -6.42 22.63 -18.47
C GLU A 18 -5.96 21.17 -18.56
N ILE A 19 -4.68 20.87 -18.28
CA ILE A 19 -4.14 19.52 -18.33
C ILE A 19 -4.74 18.69 -17.19
N VAL A 20 -4.77 19.23 -15.98
CA VAL A 20 -5.34 18.50 -14.82
C VAL A 20 -6.85 18.29 -14.98
N SER A 21 -7.58 19.31 -15.40
CA SER A 21 -9.04 19.21 -15.57
C SER A 21 -9.45 18.21 -16.65
N THR A 22 -8.69 18.13 -17.76
CA THR A 22 -8.98 17.24 -18.88
C THR A 22 -8.49 15.80 -18.66
N ASP A 23 -7.27 15.63 -18.16
CA ASP A 23 -6.63 14.31 -18.07
C ASP A 23 -6.79 13.65 -16.69
N CYS A 24 -7.11 14.41 -15.63
CA CYS A 24 -7.24 13.90 -14.27
C CYS A 24 -8.69 13.81 -13.77
N GLN A 25 -9.67 13.63 -14.67
CA GLN A 25 -11.10 13.69 -14.34
C GLN A 25 -11.52 12.81 -13.15
N LYS A 26 -10.99 11.58 -13.07
CA LYS A 26 -11.26 10.66 -11.95
C LYS A 26 -10.69 11.19 -10.63
N ALA A 27 -9.45 11.67 -10.64
CA ALA A 27 -8.82 12.24 -9.45
C ALA A 27 -9.52 13.53 -9.01
N CYS A 28 -9.95 14.36 -9.97
CA CYS A 28 -10.72 15.58 -9.73
C CYS A 28 -12.18 15.33 -9.33
N GLN A 29 -12.66 14.09 -9.44
CA GLN A 29 -14.04 13.68 -9.17
C GLN A 29 -15.06 14.40 -10.06
N THR A 30 -14.67 14.73 -11.29
CA THR A 30 -15.57 15.30 -12.30
C THR A 30 -16.31 14.22 -13.10
N CYS A 31 -15.91 12.95 -12.93
CA CYS A 31 -16.58 11.77 -13.48
C CYS A 31 -16.61 10.64 -12.43
N GLY A 32 -17.52 9.69 -12.60
CA GLY A 32 -17.60 8.48 -11.76
C GLY A 32 -18.59 8.59 -10.59
N THR A 33 -18.40 7.74 -9.59
CA THR A 33 -19.26 7.69 -8.40
C THR A 33 -18.85 8.75 -7.38
N LYS A 34 -19.75 9.03 -6.43
CA LYS A 34 -19.45 9.95 -5.32
C LYS A 34 -18.38 9.33 -4.41
N ILE A 35 -17.29 10.07 -4.20
CA ILE A 35 -16.16 9.60 -3.39
C ILE A 35 -16.39 9.94 -1.91
N PRO A 36 -16.32 8.95 -0.99
CA PRO A 36 -16.40 9.21 0.44
C PRO A 36 -15.22 10.06 0.93
N PRO A 37 -15.43 10.88 1.98
CA PRO A 37 -14.40 11.67 2.64
C PRO A 37 -13.04 11.00 2.84
N GLU A 38 -13.03 9.74 3.21
CA GLU A 38 -11.85 8.97 3.55
C GLU A 38 -11.03 8.53 2.32
N TYR A 39 -11.56 8.67 1.10
CA TYR A 39 -10.83 8.44 -0.16
C TYR A 39 -10.65 9.71 -0.98
N ASP A 40 -11.06 10.87 -0.46
CA ASP A 40 -11.05 12.13 -1.20
C ASP A 40 -9.63 12.73 -1.25
N LEU A 41 -9.03 12.73 -2.44
CA LEU A 41 -7.70 13.28 -2.68
C LEU A 41 -7.57 14.76 -2.29
N LYS A 42 -8.65 15.54 -2.38
CA LYS A 42 -8.68 16.97 -2.04
C LYS A 42 -8.53 17.21 -0.54
N ARG A 43 -8.71 16.17 0.28
CA ARG A 43 -8.61 16.20 1.74
C ARG A 43 -7.31 15.63 2.27
N VAL A 44 -6.41 15.23 1.38
CA VAL A 44 -5.10 14.69 1.78
C VAL A 44 -4.32 15.80 2.47
N PRO A 45 -3.69 15.53 3.63
CA PRO A 45 -2.83 16.49 4.31
C PRO A 45 -1.46 16.56 3.64
N GLU A 46 -0.76 17.69 3.78
CA GLU A 46 0.52 17.96 3.11
C GLU A 46 1.59 16.87 3.30
N SER A 47 1.65 16.30 4.50
CA SER A 47 2.60 15.22 4.80
C SER A 47 2.34 13.93 4.01
N LEU A 48 1.19 13.78 3.36
CA LEU A 48 0.76 12.57 2.66
C LEU A 48 0.59 12.74 1.14
N TYR A 49 0.84 13.92 0.57
CA TYR A 49 0.69 14.17 -0.88
C TYR A 49 1.46 13.16 -1.73
N LYS A 50 2.69 12.82 -1.32
CA LYS A 50 3.55 11.89 -2.06
C LYS A 50 3.10 10.42 -2.00
N VAL A 51 2.12 10.10 -1.16
CA VAL A 51 1.54 8.75 -1.05
C VAL A 51 0.05 8.72 -1.40
N ALA A 52 -0.51 9.84 -1.86
CA ALA A 52 -1.92 9.97 -2.22
C ALA A 52 -2.33 8.97 -3.31
N PHE A 53 -1.40 8.56 -4.17
CA PHE A 53 -1.63 7.60 -5.24
C PHE A 53 -2.06 6.21 -4.75
N LEU A 54 -1.77 5.87 -3.49
CA LEU A 54 -2.17 4.61 -2.85
C LEU A 54 -3.63 4.60 -2.40
N ILE A 55 -4.25 5.77 -2.22
CA ILE A 55 -5.60 5.86 -1.67
C ILE A 55 -6.60 5.17 -2.60
N GLY A 56 -7.33 4.21 -2.05
CA GLY A 56 -8.25 3.35 -2.75
C GLY A 56 -8.27 1.92 -2.23
N LYS A 57 -9.14 1.12 -2.84
CA LYS A 57 -9.21 -0.33 -2.70
C LYS A 57 -8.58 -0.99 -3.92
N TRP A 58 -7.73 -1.94 -3.64
CA TRP A 58 -6.90 -2.66 -4.60
C TRP A 58 -7.15 -4.14 -4.41
N ARG A 59 -7.53 -4.84 -5.47
CA ARG A 59 -7.89 -6.25 -5.37
C ARG A 59 -7.28 -7.07 -6.51
N SER A 60 -6.81 -8.26 -6.18
CA SER A 60 -6.41 -9.28 -7.13
C SER A 60 -6.94 -10.63 -6.66
N GLU A 61 -7.70 -11.33 -7.49
CA GLU A 61 -8.18 -12.68 -7.15
C GLU A 61 -7.09 -13.72 -7.32
N PHE A 62 -6.35 -13.68 -8.43
CA PHE A 62 -5.37 -14.73 -8.79
C PHE A 62 -3.97 -14.18 -9.12
N GLY A 63 -3.74 -12.88 -8.90
CA GLY A 63 -2.49 -12.23 -9.27
C GLY A 63 -1.37 -12.38 -8.26
N GLY A 64 -1.65 -12.84 -7.03
CA GLY A 64 -0.66 -13.06 -6.00
C GLY A 64 0.14 -14.34 -6.24
N LYS A 65 1.45 -14.26 -6.04
CA LYS A 65 2.38 -15.39 -6.11
C LYS A 65 3.27 -15.38 -4.88
N ALA A 66 3.35 -16.52 -4.19
CA ALA A 66 4.26 -16.74 -3.09
C ALA A 66 5.31 -17.79 -3.48
N ASP A 67 6.59 -17.49 -3.24
CA ASP A 67 7.70 -18.41 -3.44
C ASP A 67 8.75 -18.18 -2.34
N PHE A 68 9.06 -19.22 -1.57
CA PHE A 68 10.17 -19.19 -0.62
C PHE A 68 10.64 -20.63 -0.36
N PRO A 69 11.94 -20.89 -0.09
CA PRO A 69 12.46 -22.26 -0.09
C PRO A 69 11.82 -23.20 0.95
N THR A 70 11.18 -22.66 1.98
CA THR A 70 10.53 -23.42 3.06
C THR A 70 9.02 -23.56 2.89
N ILE A 71 8.42 -23.03 1.81
CA ILE A 71 6.99 -23.12 1.53
C ILE A 71 6.78 -23.62 0.09
N PRO A 72 5.68 -24.33 -0.21
CA PRO A 72 5.33 -24.61 -1.59
C PRO A 72 5.05 -23.31 -2.35
N ARG A 73 5.23 -23.32 -3.67
CA ARG A 73 4.75 -22.24 -4.52
C ARG A 73 3.24 -22.29 -4.63
N PHE A 74 2.59 -21.17 -4.38
CA PHE A 74 1.14 -21.06 -4.53
C PHE A 74 0.75 -19.65 -5.01
N THR A 75 -0.49 -19.56 -5.48
CA THR A 75 -1.14 -18.29 -5.82
C THR A 75 -2.20 -17.95 -4.79
N TYR A 76 -2.36 -16.67 -4.51
CA TYR A 76 -3.34 -16.19 -3.54
C TYR A 76 -4.08 -14.98 -4.08
N GLY A 77 -5.26 -14.74 -3.52
CA GLY A 77 -6.00 -13.50 -3.70
C GLY A 77 -5.75 -12.57 -2.54
N GLU A 78 -5.81 -11.26 -2.80
CA GLU A 78 -5.65 -10.25 -1.77
C GLU A 78 -6.41 -8.96 -2.11
N GLU A 79 -6.96 -8.35 -1.07
CA GLU A 79 -7.54 -7.01 -1.11
C GLU A 79 -6.80 -6.12 -0.12
N ILE A 80 -6.40 -4.95 -0.59
CA ILE A 80 -5.86 -3.86 0.20
C ILE A 80 -6.85 -2.69 0.20
N ASP A 81 -7.09 -2.09 1.35
CA ASP A 81 -7.86 -0.86 1.52
C ASP A 81 -6.97 0.20 2.20
N ILE A 82 -6.73 1.30 1.47
CA ILE A 82 -5.94 2.44 1.94
C ILE A 82 -6.80 3.69 1.90
N LYS A 83 -6.98 4.31 3.06
CA LYS A 83 -7.87 5.48 3.22
C LYS A 83 -7.34 6.46 4.25
N LEU A 84 -7.74 7.71 4.14
CA LEU A 84 -7.42 8.77 5.10
C LEU A 84 -7.97 8.40 6.48
N ALA A 85 -7.11 8.48 7.49
CA ALA A 85 -7.55 8.32 8.87
C ALA A 85 -8.32 9.58 9.31
N THR A 86 -9.55 9.41 9.77
CA THR A 86 -10.39 10.51 10.26
C THR A 86 -10.16 10.74 11.76
N ASN A 87 -10.31 11.99 12.21
CA ASN A 87 -10.23 12.37 13.63
C ASN A 87 -8.90 12.02 14.34
N MET A 88 -7.79 11.96 13.59
CA MET A 88 -6.46 11.70 14.16
C MET A 88 -5.71 12.99 14.46
N LYS A 89 -4.98 13.01 15.58
CA LYS A 89 -4.07 14.12 15.93
C LYS A 89 -2.90 14.23 14.96
N PHE A 90 -2.41 13.10 14.46
CA PHE A 90 -1.34 13.02 13.48
C PHE A 90 -1.91 12.49 12.17
N PRO A 91 -1.70 13.18 11.04
CA PRO A 91 -2.28 12.73 9.78
C PRO A 91 -1.61 11.44 9.26
N THR A 92 -2.41 10.41 9.04
CA THR A 92 -1.99 9.09 8.54
C THR A 92 -3.00 8.52 7.54
N LEU A 93 -2.60 7.51 6.79
CA LEU A 93 -3.53 6.62 6.08
C LEU A 93 -3.72 5.34 6.90
N ASN A 94 -4.95 4.88 7.01
CA ASN A 94 -5.26 3.51 7.44
C ASN A 94 -4.88 2.56 6.31
N TYR A 95 -4.25 1.45 6.65
CA TYR A 95 -3.90 0.37 5.75
C TYR A 95 -4.46 -0.94 6.29
N THR A 96 -5.23 -1.66 5.47
CA THR A 96 -5.65 -3.03 5.77
C THR A 96 -5.39 -3.89 4.55
N ALA A 97 -4.85 -5.09 4.76
CA ALA A 97 -4.69 -6.12 3.75
C ALA A 97 -5.33 -7.42 4.25
N PHE A 98 -6.04 -8.10 3.37
CA PHE A 98 -6.63 -9.41 3.64
C PHE A 98 -6.31 -10.33 2.46
N ALA A 99 -5.51 -11.35 2.71
CA ALA A 99 -5.11 -12.37 1.75
C ALA A 99 -5.82 -13.69 2.03
N TRP A 100 -6.28 -14.35 0.97
CA TRP A 100 -6.99 -15.62 1.03
C TRP A 100 -6.41 -16.64 0.05
N ASP A 101 -6.58 -17.91 0.38
CA ASP A 101 -6.25 -19.01 -0.52
C ASP A 101 -7.31 -19.12 -1.62
N ASN A 102 -6.86 -19.33 -2.85
CA ASN A 102 -7.77 -19.35 -4.00
C ASN A 102 -8.56 -20.65 -4.15
N SER A 103 -8.18 -21.71 -3.42
CA SER A 103 -8.85 -23.00 -3.48
C SER A 103 -10.03 -23.10 -2.51
N ASP A 104 -9.88 -22.61 -1.27
CA ASP A 104 -10.87 -22.74 -0.21
C ASP A 104 -11.37 -21.40 0.38
N LEU A 105 -10.81 -20.27 -0.08
CA LEU A 105 -11.11 -18.91 0.37
C LEU A 105 -10.85 -18.69 1.86
N VAL A 106 -10.00 -19.52 2.48
CA VAL A 106 -9.58 -19.37 3.85
C VAL A 106 -8.54 -18.26 3.95
N GLU A 107 -8.59 -17.51 5.06
CA GLU A 107 -7.60 -16.48 5.36
C GLU A 107 -6.20 -17.10 5.42
N LEU A 108 -5.27 -16.51 4.69
CA LEU A 108 -3.85 -16.85 4.74
C LEU A 108 -3.11 -15.87 5.63
N HIS A 109 -3.41 -14.58 5.45
CA HIS A 109 -2.71 -13.51 6.12
C HIS A 109 -3.54 -12.23 6.12
N SER A 110 -3.54 -11.52 7.24
CA SER A 110 -4.21 -10.23 7.37
C SER A 110 -3.26 -9.23 8.01
N GLU A 111 -3.13 -8.05 7.42
CA GLU A 111 -2.31 -6.96 7.94
C GLU A 111 -3.18 -5.74 8.24
N ASN A 112 -2.95 -5.08 9.36
CA ASN A 112 -3.58 -3.81 9.70
C ASN A 112 -2.52 -2.82 10.16
N GLY A 113 -2.63 -1.56 9.76
CA GLY A 113 -1.57 -0.60 10.05
C GLY A 113 -1.88 0.83 9.65
N PHE A 114 -0.84 1.65 9.71
CA PHE A 114 -0.89 3.04 9.31
C PHE A 114 0.31 3.41 8.45
N ILE A 115 0.07 4.26 7.45
CA ILE A 115 1.09 4.92 6.65
C ILE A 115 1.21 6.37 7.16
N ALA A 116 2.41 6.77 7.52
CA ALA A 116 2.73 8.14 7.93
C ALA A 116 3.77 8.72 6.98
N GLY A 117 3.63 10.00 6.64
CA GLY A 117 4.61 10.74 5.85
C GLY A 117 5.24 11.86 6.66
N GLU A 118 6.50 12.18 6.36
CA GLU A 118 7.19 13.33 6.93
C GLU A 118 6.88 14.58 6.08
N ARG A 119 6.53 15.69 6.74
CA ARG A 119 6.20 16.95 6.06
C ARG A 119 7.41 17.46 5.27
N ASN A 120 7.18 17.97 4.05
CA ASN A 120 8.22 18.49 3.15
C ASN A 120 9.36 17.50 2.85
N SER A 121 9.09 16.20 2.95
CA SER A 121 10.07 15.12 2.77
C SER A 121 9.53 14.07 1.80
N SER A 122 10.40 13.20 1.27
CA SER A 122 9.98 11.96 0.59
C SER A 122 9.78 10.81 1.57
N ARG A 123 10.16 10.97 2.85
CA ARG A 123 10.19 9.88 3.82
C ARG A 123 8.78 9.47 4.24
N VAL A 124 8.56 8.16 4.20
CA VAL A 124 7.30 7.51 4.53
C VAL A 124 7.61 6.34 5.46
N ALA A 125 6.75 6.11 6.44
CA ALA A 125 6.79 4.96 7.32
C ALA A 125 5.50 4.16 7.19
N LEU A 126 5.63 2.84 7.30
CA LEU A 126 4.52 1.89 7.40
C LEU A 126 4.71 1.07 8.68
N ASN A 127 3.69 1.03 9.52
CA ASN A 127 3.66 0.19 10.71
C ASN A 127 2.47 -0.75 10.66
N THR A 128 2.71 -2.06 10.73
CA THR A 128 1.66 -3.08 10.63
C THR A 128 1.68 -4.06 11.78
N VAL A 129 0.51 -4.63 12.06
CA VAL A 129 0.28 -5.80 12.89
C VAL A 129 -0.43 -6.86 12.05
N MET A 130 -0.05 -8.11 12.24
CA MET A 130 -0.41 -9.21 11.35
C MET A 130 -1.10 -10.36 12.10
N SER A 131 -2.04 -11.05 11.45
CA SER A 131 -2.80 -12.16 12.04
C SER A 131 -1.91 -13.34 12.47
N ASN A 132 -0.79 -13.56 11.79
CA ASN A 132 0.23 -14.56 12.15
C ASN A 132 1.11 -14.16 13.36
N GLY A 133 0.85 -13.01 13.99
CA GLY A 133 1.51 -12.59 15.23
C GLY A 133 2.80 -11.82 15.04
N PHE A 134 3.02 -11.22 13.86
CA PHE A 134 4.12 -10.30 13.59
C PHE A 134 3.66 -8.84 13.67
N ASN A 135 4.59 -7.96 14.03
CA ASN A 135 4.45 -6.51 13.85
C ASN A 135 5.71 -5.93 13.23
N THR A 136 5.56 -4.99 12.29
CA THR A 136 6.71 -4.36 11.62
C THR A 136 6.66 -2.84 11.74
N ILE A 137 7.85 -2.25 11.74
CA ILE A 137 8.07 -0.84 11.43
C ILE A 137 8.99 -0.81 10.22
N GLU A 138 8.50 -0.22 9.14
CA GLU A 138 9.18 -0.09 7.87
C GLU A 138 9.30 1.38 7.48
N GLU A 139 10.43 1.77 6.92
CA GLU A 139 10.68 3.14 6.48
C GLU A 139 11.24 3.15 5.06
N GLY A 140 10.82 4.12 4.26
CA GLY A 140 11.24 4.26 2.88
C GLY A 140 11.10 5.69 2.37
N GLU A 141 11.29 5.85 1.08
CA GLU A 141 11.07 7.11 0.38
C GLU A 141 10.06 6.91 -0.76
N SER A 142 9.14 7.85 -0.91
CA SER A 142 8.25 7.95 -2.06
C SER A 142 8.91 8.74 -3.19
N LYS A 143 8.98 8.13 -4.37
CA LYS A 143 9.52 8.70 -5.60
C LYS A 143 8.75 8.17 -6.80
N ASP A 144 8.31 9.04 -7.69
CA ASP A 144 7.71 8.66 -8.99
C ASP A 144 6.56 7.63 -8.87
N ASN A 145 5.64 7.82 -7.92
CA ASN A 145 4.56 6.86 -7.59
C ASN A 145 5.04 5.46 -7.21
N SER A 146 6.25 5.38 -6.67
CA SER A 146 6.80 4.19 -6.07
C SER A 146 7.25 4.46 -4.65
N ILE A 147 7.19 3.44 -3.80
CA ILE A 147 7.76 3.46 -2.46
C ILE A 147 8.54 2.18 -2.28
N ARG A 148 9.76 2.30 -1.75
CA ARG A 148 10.54 1.16 -1.30
C ARG A 148 10.79 1.28 0.20
N PHE A 149 10.04 0.50 0.96
CA PHE A 149 10.21 0.37 2.39
C PHE A 149 11.33 -0.61 2.73
N ARG A 150 12.04 -0.32 3.81
CA ARG A 150 13.01 -1.20 4.46
C ARG A 150 12.55 -1.44 5.89
N LEU A 151 12.53 -2.71 6.29
CA LEU A 151 12.26 -3.10 7.67
C LEU A 151 13.29 -2.49 8.63
N ARG A 152 12.80 -1.82 9.67
CA ARG A 152 13.58 -1.24 10.77
C ARG A 152 13.46 -2.04 12.05
N ARG A 153 12.26 -2.51 12.35
CA ARG A 153 11.94 -3.31 13.53
C ARG A 153 10.90 -4.35 13.15
N VAL A 154 11.08 -5.55 13.69
CA VAL A 154 10.09 -6.61 13.68
C VAL A 154 9.94 -7.13 15.10
N GLY A 155 8.72 -7.31 15.56
CA GLY A 155 8.41 -8.10 16.73
C GLY A 155 7.55 -9.29 16.33
N ARG A 156 7.56 -10.31 17.19
CA ARG A 156 6.74 -11.50 17.03
C ARG A 156 6.26 -11.99 18.38
N ILE A 157 5.09 -12.61 18.41
CA ILE A 157 4.64 -13.37 19.57
C ILE A 157 5.48 -14.64 19.76
N ASN A 158 5.75 -15.03 21.02
CA ASN A 158 6.72 -16.08 21.34
C ASN A 158 6.38 -17.47 20.76
N PHE A 159 5.10 -17.75 20.54
CA PHE A 159 4.61 -19.03 20.02
C PHE A 159 4.30 -19.01 18.51
N SER A 160 4.66 -17.94 17.79
CA SER A 160 4.67 -17.98 16.32
C SER A 160 5.66 -19.07 15.88
N ARG A 161 5.38 -19.73 14.75
CA ARG A 161 6.20 -20.85 14.25
C ARG A 161 7.15 -20.45 13.12
N ASP A 162 7.01 -19.22 12.63
CA ASP A 162 7.76 -18.75 11.47
C ASP A 162 9.21 -18.40 11.80
N LEU A 163 10.06 -18.60 10.80
CA LEU A 163 11.48 -18.26 10.89
C LEU A 163 11.65 -16.75 11.13
N PRO A 164 12.65 -16.35 11.93
CA PRO A 164 12.89 -14.94 12.20
C PRO A 164 13.33 -14.22 10.92
N VAL A 165 12.51 -13.27 10.47
CA VAL A 165 12.85 -12.34 9.39
C VAL A 165 13.96 -11.41 9.87
N ARG A 166 15.07 -11.36 9.14
CA ARG A 166 16.23 -10.50 9.46
C ARG A 166 16.19 -9.18 8.69
N LEU A 167 15.88 -9.25 7.41
CA LEU A 167 15.77 -8.10 6.53
C LEU A 167 14.54 -8.29 5.65
N MET A 168 13.87 -7.19 5.34
CA MET A 168 12.72 -7.20 4.46
C MET A 168 12.64 -5.86 3.72
N PHE A 169 12.25 -5.93 2.46
CA PHE A 169 11.92 -4.79 1.62
C PHE A 169 10.53 -4.98 1.05
N ARG A 170 9.69 -3.95 1.17
CA ARG A 170 8.37 -3.89 0.53
C ARG A 170 8.41 -2.79 -0.52
N GLU A 171 8.09 -3.15 -1.75
CA GLU A 171 8.06 -2.23 -2.89
C GLU A 171 6.63 -2.11 -3.39
N TRP A 172 6.13 -0.88 -3.47
CA TRP A 172 4.84 -0.56 -4.08
C TRP A 172 5.06 0.38 -5.25
N ILE A 173 4.52 0.03 -6.42
CA ILE A 173 4.72 0.78 -7.66
C ILE A 173 3.38 0.93 -8.37
N LEU A 174 2.92 2.17 -8.55
CA LEU A 174 1.76 2.44 -9.40
C LEU A 174 2.19 2.31 -10.87
N LEU A 175 1.76 1.23 -11.52
CA LEU A 175 2.08 0.97 -12.92
C LEU A 175 1.32 1.92 -13.85
N ASN A 176 0.06 2.21 -13.49
CA ASN A 176 -0.81 3.20 -14.12
C ASN A 176 -2.01 3.46 -13.19
N GLU A 177 -2.99 4.27 -13.61
CA GLU A 177 -4.18 4.61 -12.83
C GLU A 177 -4.98 3.41 -12.31
N THR A 178 -4.88 2.26 -13.00
CA THR A 178 -5.67 1.07 -12.72
C THR A 178 -4.89 -0.01 -11.98
N PHE A 179 -3.56 -0.04 -12.08
CA PHE A 179 -2.76 -1.16 -11.59
C PHE A 179 -1.66 -0.74 -10.62
N LEU A 180 -1.62 -1.40 -9.46
CA LEU A 180 -0.59 -1.28 -8.44
C LEU A 180 0.16 -2.60 -8.32
N GLU A 181 1.48 -2.57 -8.37
CA GLU A 181 2.33 -3.72 -8.08
C GLU A 181 2.82 -3.64 -6.63
N SER A 182 2.79 -4.79 -5.94
CA SER A 182 3.43 -5.00 -4.64
C SER A 182 4.40 -6.16 -4.71
N ARG A 183 5.60 -5.95 -4.19
CA ARG A 183 6.66 -6.95 -4.09
C ARG A 183 7.21 -6.95 -2.67
N LEU A 184 7.33 -8.13 -2.08
CA LEU A 184 7.96 -8.32 -0.78
C LEU A 184 9.19 -9.19 -0.97
N LEU A 185 10.35 -8.65 -0.60
CA LEU A 185 11.59 -9.39 -0.51
C LEU A 185 11.95 -9.59 0.95
N MET A 186 12.45 -10.75 1.31
CA MET A 186 12.91 -11.02 2.66
C MET A 186 14.17 -11.89 2.69
N ALA A 187 14.93 -11.73 3.77
CA ALA A 187 16.03 -12.60 4.16
C ALA A 187 15.76 -13.12 5.57
N THR A 188 16.05 -14.39 5.81
CA THR A 188 15.92 -15.03 7.12
C THR A 188 17.31 -15.30 7.71
N SER A 189 17.36 -16.01 8.84
CA SER A 189 18.64 -16.52 9.37
C SER A 189 19.30 -17.55 8.45
N THR A 190 18.53 -18.25 7.63
CA THR A 190 18.98 -19.39 6.82
C THR A 190 19.01 -19.13 5.32
N HIS A 191 18.33 -18.07 4.84
CA HIS A 191 18.21 -17.76 3.42
C HIS A 191 18.59 -16.31 3.12
N PRO A 192 19.27 -16.05 1.99
CA PRO A 192 19.62 -14.69 1.56
C PRO A 192 18.38 -13.88 1.17
N MET A 193 18.59 -12.61 0.84
CA MET A 193 17.52 -11.76 0.32
C MET A 193 16.96 -12.32 -0.99
N MET A 194 15.68 -12.63 -1.00
CA MET A 194 14.98 -13.13 -2.17
C MET A 194 13.53 -12.65 -2.21
N LEU A 195 12.92 -12.70 -3.39
CA LEU A 195 11.50 -12.43 -3.55
C LEU A 195 10.71 -13.47 -2.76
N HIS A 196 9.80 -13.01 -1.92
CA HIS A 196 8.89 -13.85 -1.15
C HIS A 196 7.48 -13.81 -1.74
N THR A 197 6.95 -12.62 -1.98
CA THR A 197 5.65 -12.44 -2.62
C THR A 197 5.69 -11.35 -3.69
N GLN A 198 4.85 -11.51 -4.71
CA GLN A 198 4.59 -10.50 -5.73
C GLN A 198 3.13 -10.58 -6.15
N ILE A 199 2.51 -9.43 -6.35
CA ILE A 199 1.12 -9.31 -6.72
C ILE A 199 0.87 -8.02 -7.48
N ILE A 200 0.01 -8.09 -8.49
CA ILE A 200 -0.51 -6.92 -9.20
C ILE A 200 -2.00 -6.82 -8.87
N TYR A 201 -2.40 -5.70 -8.28
CA TYR A 201 -3.78 -5.40 -7.97
C TYR A 201 -4.41 -4.55 -9.06
N LYS A 202 -5.71 -4.74 -9.24
CA LYS A 202 -6.56 -3.79 -9.94
C LYS A 202 -7.21 -2.86 -8.92
N ARG A 203 -7.25 -1.56 -9.22
CA ARG A 203 -8.07 -0.60 -8.48
C ARG A 203 -9.54 -0.94 -8.67
N ILE A 204 -10.25 -1.20 -7.58
CA ILE A 204 -11.71 -1.45 -7.59
C ILE A 204 -12.48 -0.25 -7.04
N PHE A 205 -11.79 0.66 -6.34
CA PHE A 205 -12.37 1.87 -5.80
C PHE A 205 -11.27 2.87 -5.39
N PRO A 206 -11.54 4.17 -5.37
CA PRO A 206 -12.45 4.83 -6.30
C PRO A 206 -11.94 4.77 -7.74
#